data_AF-A0A0X8FNG6-F1
#
_entry.id   AF-A0A0X8FNG6-F1
#
_cell.length_a   1.000
_cell.length_b   1.000
_cell.length_c   1.000
_cell.angle_alpha   90.00
_cell.angle_beta   90.00
_cell.angle_gamma   90.00
#
_symmetry.space_group_name_H-M   'P 1'
#
loop_
_entity.id
_entity.type
_entity.pdbx_description
1 polymer ?
#
loop_
_entity_poly.entity_id
_entity_poly.type
_entity_poly.pdbx_seq_one_letter_code
_entity_poly.pdbx_strand_id
1 'polypeptide(L)'
;MATVQQVLDTARGYLGMIQGSSRHHRLIDAYNKITPRPVGYIVTYADDWCDAFVTVVGDQAGASDLIGRECGVQRHIHLFTAKGIWLGRVKPVAGDIICFDWDGGGFADHIGFVESVSGNTVTTIEGNSARSVARRQYAYNDWRIKGYARPKYRIGQTVGPDKIRQLAKEVLDGLWGNGQDRIRRLQGAGYPAGSVQAAVNDLVAKRDQANYPARVTVAQHATHWQTGQPIDDWVKGKTFAVAEVKAINQSKSKQAYLLVNRGLAIGWLLDQDVQK
;
A
#
# COMPACT_ATOMS: atom_id res chain seq x y z
N MET A 1 11.27 11.97 14.00
CA MET A 1 9.95 11.33 13.83
C MET A 1 10.09 10.05 13.02
N ALA A 2 9.59 8.94 13.56
CA ALA A 2 9.58 7.61 12.96
C ALA A 2 8.85 7.54 11.62
N THR A 3 9.25 6.60 10.76
CA THR A 3 8.59 6.28 9.50
C THR A 3 7.75 5.00 9.62
N VAL A 4 6.81 4.79 8.70
CA VAL A 4 6.06 3.52 8.60
C VAL A 4 7.02 2.33 8.48
N GLN A 5 8.05 2.45 7.65
CA GLN A 5 9.00 1.37 7.40
C GLN A 5 9.79 0.99 8.66
N GLN A 6 10.24 1.99 9.43
CA GLN A 6 10.94 1.74 10.70
C GLN A 6 10.07 0.95 11.68
N VAL A 7 8.81 1.37 11.86
CA VAL A 7 7.88 0.67 12.77
C VAL A 7 7.62 -0.76 12.30
N LEU A 8 7.36 -0.95 11.00
CA LEU A 8 7.08 -2.29 10.47
C LEU A 8 8.31 -3.21 10.46
N ASP A 9 9.51 -2.69 10.23
CA ASP A 9 10.74 -3.49 10.31
C ASP A 9 11.06 -3.88 11.75
N THR A 10 10.87 -2.96 12.70
CA THR A 10 10.94 -3.28 14.13
C THR A 10 9.94 -4.38 14.49
N ALA A 11 8.66 -4.25 14.07
CA ALA A 11 7.65 -5.27 14.31
C ALA A 11 8.01 -6.64 13.68
N ARG A 12 8.50 -6.66 12.43
CA ARG A 12 8.95 -7.88 11.73
C ARG A 12 10.10 -8.57 12.47
N GLY A 13 10.99 -7.80 13.09
CA GLY A 13 12.09 -8.32 13.91
C GLY A 13 11.64 -9.22 15.07
N TYR A 14 10.37 -9.15 15.47
CA TYR A 14 9.79 -9.98 16.52
C TYR A 14 9.06 -11.22 16.01
N LEU A 15 8.83 -11.39 14.71
CA LEU A 15 8.10 -12.52 14.16
C LEU A 15 8.65 -13.87 14.65
N GLY A 16 7.73 -14.78 14.99
CA GLY A 16 8.06 -16.09 15.54
C GLY A 16 8.51 -16.08 17.01
N MET A 17 8.53 -14.93 17.69
CA MET A 17 8.71 -14.89 19.13
C MET A 17 7.51 -15.55 19.83
N ILE A 18 7.77 -16.39 20.82
CA ILE A 18 6.75 -17.14 21.58
C ILE A 18 6.79 -16.69 23.05
N GLN A 19 5.64 -16.62 23.71
CA GLN A 19 5.51 -16.30 25.14
C GLN A 19 6.37 -17.24 25.99
N GLY A 20 6.98 -16.71 27.05
CA GLY A 20 7.91 -17.44 27.93
C GLY A 20 9.32 -17.66 27.36
N SER A 21 9.55 -17.39 26.07
CA SER A 21 10.90 -17.43 25.51
C SER A 21 11.78 -16.30 26.07
N SER A 22 13.11 -16.45 25.99
CA SER A 22 14.02 -15.38 26.38
C SER A 22 13.82 -14.08 25.58
N ARG A 23 13.35 -14.19 24.33
CA ARG A 23 12.95 -13.03 23.50
C ARG A 23 11.72 -12.34 24.08
N HIS A 24 10.73 -13.10 24.55
CA HIS A 24 9.54 -12.56 25.20
C HIS A 24 9.88 -11.82 26.50
N HIS A 25 10.71 -12.41 27.38
CA HIS A 25 11.15 -11.72 28.59
C HIS A 25 11.88 -10.41 28.26
N ARG A 26 12.76 -10.39 27.24
CA ARG A 26 13.40 -9.16 26.77
C ARG A 26 12.43 -8.10 26.27
N LEU A 27 11.30 -8.48 25.65
CA LEU A 27 10.25 -7.53 25.24
C LEU A 27 9.60 -6.89 26.47
N ILE A 28 9.24 -7.69 27.47
CA ILE A 28 8.61 -7.20 28.71
C ILE A 28 9.58 -6.34 29.52
N ASP A 29 10.85 -6.75 29.60
CA ASP A 29 11.91 -5.94 30.20
C ASP A 29 12.11 -4.61 29.47
N ALA A 30 12.04 -4.61 28.13
CA ALA A 30 12.14 -3.39 27.35
C ALA A 30 10.98 -2.43 27.65
N TYR A 31 9.74 -2.94 27.71
CA TYR A 31 8.59 -2.15 28.15
C TYR A 31 8.83 -1.54 29.54
N ASN A 32 9.28 -2.37 30.49
CA ASN A 32 9.52 -1.97 31.88
C ASN A 32 10.69 -1.00 32.07
N LYS A 33 11.53 -0.79 31.05
CA LYS A 33 12.65 0.17 31.05
C LYS A 33 12.29 1.53 30.45
N ILE A 34 11.15 1.66 29.77
CA ILE A 34 10.72 2.93 29.19
C ILE A 34 10.51 3.98 30.29
N THR A 35 11.03 5.19 30.07
CA THR A 35 10.87 6.33 30.98
C THR A 35 10.16 7.52 30.30
N PRO A 36 9.21 8.19 30.97
CA PRO A 36 8.56 7.73 32.20
C PRO A 36 7.83 6.38 31.98
N ARG A 37 7.70 5.59 33.05
CA ARG A 37 7.09 4.25 32.98
C ARG A 37 5.68 4.37 32.39
N PRO A 38 5.35 3.66 31.30
CA PRO A 38 4.04 3.74 30.71
C PRO A 38 2.97 3.34 31.75
N VAL A 39 2.01 4.24 31.97
CA VAL A 39 0.92 4.14 32.95
C VAL A 39 1.33 3.77 34.40
N GLY A 40 2.61 3.90 34.76
CA GLY A 40 3.11 3.55 36.09
C GLY A 40 3.10 2.06 36.44
N TYR A 41 2.71 1.17 35.51
CA TYR A 41 2.56 -0.27 35.76
C TYR A 41 3.79 -1.08 35.33
N ILE A 42 4.14 -2.10 36.11
CA ILE A 42 5.20 -3.07 35.77
C ILE A 42 4.52 -4.29 35.17
N VAL A 43 4.67 -4.49 33.85
CA VAL A 43 4.11 -5.64 33.15
C VAL A 43 4.87 -6.90 33.55
N THR A 44 4.14 -7.97 33.87
CA THR A 44 4.70 -9.27 34.23
C THR A 44 4.86 -10.16 32.99
N TYR A 45 5.61 -11.27 33.10
CA TYR A 45 5.71 -12.25 32.01
C TYR A 45 4.44 -13.09 31.79
N ALA A 46 3.47 -13.00 32.71
CA ALA A 46 2.20 -13.71 32.63
C ALA A 46 1.08 -12.84 32.05
N ASP A 47 1.25 -11.51 32.06
CA ASP A 47 0.25 -10.56 31.54
C ASP A 47 0.05 -10.72 30.04
N ASP A 48 -1.15 -10.38 29.57
CA ASP A 48 -1.39 -10.25 28.13
C ASP A 48 -0.57 -9.08 27.56
N TRP A 49 0.21 -9.37 26.52
CA TRP A 49 1.31 -8.49 26.09
C TRP A 49 1.14 -7.95 24.67
N CYS A 50 -0.07 -8.01 24.10
CA CYS A 50 -0.32 -7.50 22.75
C CYS A 50 -0.03 -6.00 22.63
N ASP A 51 -0.43 -5.21 23.63
CA ASP A 51 -0.22 -3.77 23.63
C ASP A 51 1.17 -3.37 24.18
N ALA A 52 1.71 -4.15 25.12
CA ALA A 52 3.13 -4.03 25.48
C ALA A 52 4.04 -4.21 24.25
N PHE A 53 3.69 -5.13 23.34
CA PHE A 53 4.37 -5.28 22.05
C PHE A 53 4.27 -4.02 21.18
N VAL A 54 3.07 -3.44 21.01
CA VAL A 54 2.88 -2.20 20.24
C VAL A 54 3.68 -1.05 20.82
N THR A 55 3.69 -0.92 22.15
CA THR A 55 4.47 0.10 22.86
C THR A 55 5.98 -0.08 22.68
N VAL A 56 6.50 -1.31 22.81
CA VAL A 56 7.94 -1.58 22.63
C VAL A 56 8.37 -1.36 21.18
N VAL A 57 7.58 -1.78 20.20
CA VAL A 57 7.85 -1.50 18.79
C VAL A 57 7.84 0.01 18.54
N GLY A 58 6.84 0.71 19.07
CA GLY A 58 6.74 2.16 18.96
C GLY A 58 7.91 2.90 19.59
N ASP A 59 8.39 2.45 20.76
CA ASP A 59 9.54 3.03 21.44
C ASP A 59 10.84 2.80 20.65
N GLN A 60 11.13 1.56 20.26
CA GLN A 60 12.33 1.21 19.49
C GLN A 60 12.39 1.90 18.11
N ALA A 61 11.23 2.11 17.47
CA ALA A 61 11.15 2.81 16.20
C ALA A 61 11.16 4.34 16.33
N GLY A 62 11.13 4.90 17.55
CA GLY A 62 11.06 6.35 17.79
C GLY A 62 9.67 6.96 17.47
N ALA A 63 8.62 6.16 17.60
CA ALA A 63 7.22 6.50 17.34
C ALA A 63 6.37 6.72 18.60
N SER A 64 6.96 6.64 19.81
CA SER A 64 6.24 6.82 21.08
C SER A 64 5.41 8.11 21.14
N ASP A 65 5.94 9.24 20.66
CA ASP A 65 5.20 10.50 20.65
C ASP A 65 4.00 10.49 19.69
N LEU A 66 4.06 9.66 18.65
CA LEU A 66 3.03 9.55 17.62
C LEU A 66 1.88 8.65 18.07
N ILE A 67 2.16 7.56 18.79
CA ILE A 67 1.18 6.53 19.13
C ILE A 67 0.75 6.59 20.60
N GLY A 68 1.67 6.96 21.50
CA GLY A 68 1.50 6.81 22.95
C GLY A 68 2.26 5.59 23.47
N ARG A 69 2.10 5.31 24.77
CA ARG A 69 2.73 4.19 25.46
C ARG A 69 1.72 3.62 26.46
N GLU A 70 1.38 2.35 26.31
CA GLU A 70 0.32 1.65 27.06
C GLU A 70 0.51 0.12 27.03
N CYS A 71 -0.19 -0.63 27.88
CA CYS A 71 -0.17 -2.11 27.96
C CYS A 71 -1.58 -2.74 28.02
N GLY A 72 -2.58 -2.04 27.50
CA GLY A 72 -4.01 -2.20 27.74
C GLY A 72 -4.78 -1.48 26.63
N VAL A 73 -5.28 -2.27 25.70
CA VAL A 73 -5.76 -1.83 24.39
C VAL A 73 -6.76 -0.67 24.46
N GLN A 74 -7.79 -0.77 25.30
CA GLN A 74 -8.80 0.28 25.40
C GLN A 74 -8.23 1.62 25.87
N ARG A 75 -7.26 1.61 26.79
CA ARG A 75 -6.60 2.85 27.24
C ARG A 75 -5.70 3.42 26.15
N HIS A 76 -5.05 2.57 25.36
CA HIS A 76 -4.29 3.04 24.20
C HIS A 76 -5.18 3.71 23.15
N ILE A 77 -6.41 3.21 22.93
CA ILE A 77 -7.39 3.87 22.06
C ILE A 77 -7.77 5.27 22.57
N HIS A 78 -7.86 5.47 23.88
CA HIS A 78 -8.09 6.81 24.44
C HIS A 78 -6.91 7.75 24.12
N LEU A 79 -5.67 7.26 24.16
CA LEU A 79 -4.49 8.02 23.72
C LEU A 79 -4.55 8.33 22.21
N PHE A 80 -4.92 7.35 21.37
CA PHE A 80 -5.11 7.56 19.93
C PHE A 80 -6.17 8.63 19.65
N THR A 81 -7.25 8.63 20.41
CA THR A 81 -8.33 9.62 20.33
C THR A 81 -7.84 11.00 20.74
N ALA A 82 -7.16 11.11 21.89
CA ALA A 82 -6.60 12.37 22.37
C ALA A 82 -5.55 12.97 21.41
N LYS A 83 -4.81 12.12 20.69
CA LYS A 83 -3.85 12.51 19.64
C LYS A 83 -4.52 12.83 18.29
N GLY A 84 -5.82 12.60 18.15
CA GLY A 84 -6.57 12.80 16.90
C GLY A 84 -6.13 11.85 15.78
N ILE A 85 -5.70 10.63 16.12
CA ILE A 85 -5.27 9.61 15.17
C ILE A 85 -6.20 8.39 15.13
N TRP A 86 -7.13 8.26 16.07
CA TRP A 86 -8.18 7.23 16.02
C TRP A 86 -9.18 7.54 14.91
N LEU A 87 -9.31 6.65 13.93
CA LEU A 87 -10.18 6.82 12.76
C LEU A 87 -11.47 5.99 12.83
N GLY A 88 -11.58 5.06 13.78
CA GLY A 88 -12.65 4.06 13.78
C GLY A 88 -12.54 3.10 12.59
N ARG A 89 -13.67 2.61 12.09
CA ARG A 89 -13.71 1.63 10.98
C ARG A 89 -13.57 2.33 9.64
N VAL A 90 -12.34 2.40 9.14
CA VAL A 90 -11.98 2.93 7.81
C VAL A 90 -11.18 1.89 7.02
N LYS A 91 -10.97 2.13 5.73
CA LYS A 91 -9.99 1.33 4.97
C LYS A 91 -8.57 1.68 5.45
N PRO A 92 -7.81 0.71 6.00
CA PRO A 92 -6.50 0.99 6.57
C PRO A 92 -5.43 1.14 5.49
N VAL A 93 -4.26 1.61 5.92
CA VAL A 93 -3.01 1.59 5.15
C VAL A 93 -1.89 0.96 5.99
N ALA A 94 -0.78 0.60 5.34
CA ALA A 94 0.40 0.11 6.05
C ALA A 94 0.88 1.12 7.10
N GLY A 95 1.20 0.62 8.30
CA GLY A 95 1.59 1.41 9.46
C GLY A 95 0.45 1.81 10.39
N ASP A 96 -0.81 1.73 9.94
CA ASP A 96 -1.96 1.90 10.85
C ASP A 96 -1.89 0.87 11.98
N ILE A 97 -2.44 1.23 13.14
CA ILE A 97 -2.61 0.32 14.27
C ILE A 97 -4.05 -0.19 14.22
N ILE A 98 -4.23 -1.51 14.22
CA ILE A 98 -5.54 -2.16 14.21
C ILE A 98 -5.92 -2.56 15.63
N CYS A 99 -7.17 -2.32 16.03
CA CYS A 99 -7.70 -2.76 17.33
C CYS A 99 -8.95 -3.63 17.12
N PHE A 100 -9.11 -4.64 17.97
CA PHE A 100 -10.20 -5.62 17.90
C PHE A 100 -11.11 -5.54 19.12
N ASP A 101 -12.36 -5.94 18.91
CA ASP A 101 -13.46 -6.08 19.88
C ASP A 101 -14.12 -7.41 19.50
N TRP A 102 -13.58 -8.51 20.04
CA TRP A 102 -13.85 -9.87 19.61
C TRP A 102 -15.24 -10.35 20.02
N ASP A 103 -15.78 -9.83 21.12
CA ASP A 103 -17.10 -10.17 21.63
C ASP A 103 -18.19 -9.16 21.22
N GLY A 104 -17.80 -8.00 20.67
CA GLY A 104 -18.73 -6.93 20.30
C GLY A 104 -19.28 -6.18 21.53
N GLY A 105 -18.71 -6.39 22.71
CA GLY A 105 -19.10 -5.79 23.98
C GLY A 105 -18.74 -4.32 24.11
N GLY A 106 -18.00 -3.77 23.14
CA GLY A 106 -17.66 -2.35 23.10
C GLY A 106 -16.35 -2.00 23.81
N PHE A 107 -15.64 -2.99 24.36
CA PHE A 107 -14.26 -2.83 24.88
C PHE A 107 -13.26 -3.52 23.94
N ALA A 108 -12.07 -2.95 23.80
CA ALA A 108 -11.06 -3.51 22.92
C ALA A 108 -10.24 -4.62 23.59
N ASP A 109 -10.10 -5.75 22.90
CA ASP A 109 -9.41 -6.96 23.39
C ASP A 109 -7.97 -7.10 22.88
N HIS A 110 -7.73 -6.66 21.64
CA HIS A 110 -6.48 -6.96 20.95
C HIS A 110 -6.01 -5.83 20.04
N ILE A 111 -4.70 -5.78 19.78
CA ILE A 111 -4.06 -4.71 19.01
C ILE A 111 -2.86 -5.24 18.22
N GLY A 112 -2.59 -4.62 17.07
CA GLY A 112 -1.39 -4.89 16.28
C GLY A 112 -1.12 -3.83 15.22
N PHE A 113 -0.11 -4.06 14.40
CA PHE A 113 0.23 -3.18 13.27
C PHE A 113 -0.30 -3.72 11.96
N VAL A 114 -0.86 -2.87 11.12
CA VAL A 114 -1.16 -3.18 9.72
C VAL A 114 0.13 -3.18 8.92
N GLU A 115 0.58 -4.35 8.48
CA GLU A 115 1.78 -4.49 7.66
C GLU A 115 1.50 -4.15 6.19
N SER A 116 0.36 -4.59 5.65
CA SER A 116 -0.03 -4.33 4.27
C SER A 116 -1.54 -4.50 4.05
N VAL A 117 -2.03 -3.95 2.93
CA VAL A 117 -3.42 -4.09 2.48
C VAL A 117 -3.42 -4.48 1.01
N SER A 118 -4.07 -5.59 0.68
CA SER A 118 -4.24 -6.08 -0.69
C SER A 118 -5.72 -6.30 -0.97
N GLY A 119 -6.30 -5.49 -1.86
CA GLY A 119 -7.74 -5.49 -2.11
C GLY A 119 -8.54 -5.14 -0.85
N ASN A 120 -9.27 -6.12 -0.32
CA ASN A 120 -10.03 -6.02 0.93
C ASN A 120 -9.38 -6.77 2.10
N THR A 121 -8.23 -7.41 1.88
CA THR A 121 -7.51 -8.16 2.91
C THR A 121 -6.46 -7.27 3.56
N VAL A 122 -6.52 -7.15 4.89
CA VAL A 122 -5.47 -6.54 5.70
C VAL A 122 -4.57 -7.65 6.25
N THR A 123 -3.25 -7.48 6.11
CA THR A 123 -2.25 -8.33 6.78
C THR A 123 -1.63 -7.55 7.93
N THR A 124 -1.58 -8.16 9.10
CA THR A 124 -1.13 -7.54 10.36
C THR A 124 0.12 -8.20 10.91
N ILE A 125 0.81 -7.55 11.85
CA ILE A 125 1.79 -8.15 12.76
C ILE A 125 1.28 -7.89 14.18
N GLU A 126 1.01 -8.97 14.92
CA GLU A 126 0.35 -8.93 16.22
C GLU A 126 1.18 -9.68 17.25
N GLY A 127 1.42 -9.05 18.41
CA GLY A 127 1.98 -9.70 19.59
C GLY A 127 0.91 -10.40 20.41
N ASN A 128 1.28 -11.42 21.15
CA ASN A 128 0.37 -12.30 21.90
C ASN A 128 -0.74 -12.95 21.04
N SER A 129 -0.55 -13.05 19.72
CA SER A 129 -1.48 -13.74 18.83
C SER A 129 -1.23 -15.24 18.93
N ALA A 130 -2.12 -15.95 19.64
CA ALA A 130 -1.92 -17.34 20.07
C ALA A 130 -0.57 -17.55 20.79
N ARG A 131 -0.27 -16.68 21.77
CA ARG A 131 0.98 -16.68 22.55
C ARG A 131 2.25 -16.47 21.71
N SER A 132 2.15 -15.82 20.55
CA SER A 132 3.27 -15.56 19.66
C SER A 132 3.19 -14.19 18.98
N VAL A 133 4.29 -13.75 18.36
CA VAL A 133 4.25 -12.67 17.36
C VAL A 133 4.06 -13.31 15.99
N ALA A 134 2.90 -13.05 15.38
CA ALA A 134 2.50 -13.69 14.14
C ALA A 134 1.90 -12.70 13.15
N ARG A 135 1.93 -13.09 11.86
CA ARG A 135 1.11 -12.43 10.85
C ARG A 135 -0.30 -13.00 10.86
N ARG A 136 -1.29 -12.13 10.77
CA ARG A 136 -2.69 -12.51 10.59
C ARG A 136 -3.29 -11.79 9.40
N GLN A 137 -4.40 -12.33 8.90
CA GLN A 137 -5.13 -11.75 7.78
C GLN A 137 -6.61 -11.68 8.11
N TYR A 138 -7.22 -10.55 7.75
CA TYR A 138 -8.64 -10.28 7.97
C TYR A 138 -9.22 -9.55 6.77
N ALA A 139 -10.53 -9.63 6.58
CA ALA A 139 -11.21 -8.59 5.82
C ALA A 139 -11.04 -7.25 6.57
N TYR A 140 -10.72 -6.17 5.87
CA TYR A 140 -10.48 -4.86 6.52
C TYR A 140 -11.70 -4.32 7.28
N ASN A 141 -12.89 -4.83 6.97
CA ASN A 141 -14.15 -4.46 7.59
C ASN A 141 -14.76 -5.64 8.38
N ASP A 142 -13.96 -6.58 8.84
CA ASP A 142 -14.41 -7.64 9.76
C ASP A 142 -15.13 -6.99 10.96
N TRP A 143 -16.21 -7.62 11.41
CA TRP A 143 -17.04 -7.06 12.48
C TRP A 143 -16.32 -7.04 13.83
N ARG A 144 -15.33 -7.92 14.02
CA ARG A 144 -14.46 -7.99 15.21
C ARG A 144 -13.42 -6.87 15.24
N ILE A 145 -13.30 -6.09 14.18
CA ILE A 145 -12.38 -4.94 14.12
C ILE A 145 -13.11 -3.73 14.67
N LYS A 146 -12.63 -3.26 15.82
CA LYS A 146 -13.11 -2.05 16.48
C LYS A 146 -12.79 -0.80 15.66
N GLY A 147 -11.60 -0.78 15.08
CA GLY A 147 -11.16 0.32 14.23
C GLY A 147 -9.65 0.39 14.08
N TYR A 148 -9.22 1.50 13.51
CA TYR A 148 -7.84 1.78 13.16
C TYR A 148 -7.39 3.11 13.73
N ALA A 149 -6.14 3.19 14.18
CA ALA A 149 -5.44 4.44 14.40
C ALA A 149 -4.42 4.67 13.29
N ARG A 150 -4.26 5.92 12.84
CA ARG A 150 -3.29 6.33 11.83
C ARG A 150 -2.27 7.29 12.41
N PRO A 151 -1.15 6.80 12.96
CA PRO A 151 -0.11 7.66 13.47
C PRO A 151 0.44 8.58 12.38
N LYS A 152 0.79 9.81 12.77
CA LYS A 152 1.34 10.83 11.88
C LYS A 152 2.84 10.57 11.65
N TYR A 153 3.17 9.41 11.07
CA TYR A 153 4.55 9.08 10.75
C TYR A 153 5.17 10.10 9.82
N ARG A 154 6.47 10.29 9.96
CA ARG A 154 7.26 10.98 8.95
C ARG A 154 7.21 10.14 7.68
N ILE A 155 6.85 10.76 6.56
CA ILE A 155 7.02 10.14 5.24
C ILE A 155 8.51 9.80 5.14
N GLY A 156 8.82 8.49 5.03
CA GLY A 156 10.18 8.00 5.04
C GLY A 156 10.97 8.60 3.90
N GLN A 157 11.90 9.50 4.24
CA GLN A 157 12.57 10.43 3.34
C GLN A 157 11.60 11.22 2.43
N THR A 158 11.61 12.55 2.54
CA THR A 158 11.31 13.39 1.37
C THR A 158 12.39 13.11 0.33
N VAL A 159 12.21 12.04 -0.44
CA VAL A 159 12.99 11.82 -1.64
C VAL A 159 12.57 12.92 -2.60
N GLY A 160 13.49 13.85 -2.88
CA GLY A 160 13.21 14.98 -3.75
C GLY A 160 12.67 14.54 -5.11
N PRO A 161 11.96 15.42 -5.83
CA PRO A 161 11.36 15.09 -7.12
C PRO A 161 12.38 14.51 -8.11
N ASP A 162 13.65 14.89 -8.02
CA ASP A 162 14.73 14.38 -8.86
C ASP A 162 15.01 12.89 -8.60
N LYS A 163 15.08 12.47 -7.34
CA LYS A 163 15.30 11.07 -7.00
C LYS A 163 14.07 10.22 -7.34
N ILE A 164 12.86 10.75 -7.19
CA ILE A 164 11.64 10.09 -7.67
C ILE A 164 11.69 9.88 -9.18
N ARG A 165 12.10 10.89 -9.96
CA ARG A 165 12.28 10.76 -11.41
C ARG A 165 13.39 9.77 -11.77
N GLN A 166 14.49 9.75 -11.03
CA GLN A 166 15.56 8.78 -11.23
C GLN A 166 15.03 7.35 -11.01
N LEU A 167 14.37 7.09 -9.88
CA LEU A 167 13.78 5.78 -9.58
C LEU A 167 12.74 5.38 -10.63
N ALA A 168 11.94 6.34 -11.14
CA ALA A 168 10.99 6.06 -12.21
C ALA A 168 11.68 5.64 -13.53
N LYS A 169 12.84 6.23 -13.86
CA LYS A 169 13.66 5.77 -14.99
C LYS A 169 14.20 4.36 -14.76
N GLU A 170 14.79 4.11 -13.59
CA GLU A 170 15.29 2.78 -13.21
C GLU A 170 14.17 1.71 -13.25
N VAL A 171 12.93 2.09 -12.90
CA VAL A 171 11.76 1.22 -13.04
C VAL A 171 11.47 0.91 -14.50
N LEU A 172 11.50 1.92 -15.38
CA LEU A 172 11.30 1.73 -16.82
C LEU A 172 12.43 0.90 -17.46
N ASP A 173 13.64 0.98 -16.91
CA ASP A 173 14.80 0.17 -17.28
C ASP A 173 14.74 -1.26 -16.70
N GLY A 174 13.68 -1.59 -15.94
CA GLY A 174 13.44 -2.94 -15.41
C GLY A 174 14.20 -3.29 -14.13
N LEU A 175 14.94 -2.36 -13.53
CA LEU A 175 15.81 -2.62 -12.37
C LEU A 175 15.05 -2.97 -11.09
N TRP A 176 13.77 -2.58 -11.03
CA TRP A 176 12.90 -2.78 -9.88
C TRP A 176 11.91 -3.94 -10.07
N GLY A 177 11.99 -4.71 -11.16
CA GLY A 177 11.01 -5.75 -11.46
C GLY A 177 9.63 -5.20 -11.86
N ASN A 178 8.63 -6.08 -11.90
CA ASN A 178 7.32 -5.79 -12.50
C ASN A 178 6.16 -6.00 -11.52
N GLY A 179 5.11 -5.19 -11.68
CA GLY A 179 3.88 -5.31 -10.87
C GLY A 179 4.13 -5.20 -9.37
N GLN A 180 3.71 -6.21 -8.61
CA GLN A 180 3.85 -6.25 -7.15
C GLN A 180 5.30 -6.44 -6.68
N ASP A 181 6.16 -7.06 -7.48
CA ASP A 181 7.58 -7.22 -7.12
C ASP A 181 8.25 -5.85 -7.02
N ARG A 182 7.96 -4.94 -7.97
CA ARG A 182 8.40 -3.54 -7.91
C ARG A 182 7.96 -2.83 -6.66
N ILE A 183 6.69 -2.95 -6.31
CA ILE A 183 6.14 -2.29 -5.11
C ILE A 183 6.89 -2.79 -3.88
N ARG A 184 7.05 -4.12 -3.75
CA ARG A 184 7.77 -4.74 -2.64
C ARG A 184 9.24 -4.29 -2.57
N ARG A 185 9.95 -4.26 -3.70
CA ARG A 185 11.37 -3.85 -3.74
C ARG A 185 11.55 -2.39 -3.42
N LEU A 186 10.72 -1.51 -3.98
CA LEU A 186 10.76 -0.07 -3.67
C LEU A 186 10.45 0.19 -2.20
N GLN A 187 9.42 -0.47 -1.65
CA GLN A 187 9.08 -0.34 -0.22
C GLN A 187 10.16 -0.93 0.69
N GLY A 188 10.71 -2.10 0.34
CA GLY A 188 11.83 -2.72 1.07
C GLY A 188 13.10 -1.88 1.04
N ALA A 189 13.32 -1.11 -0.04
CA ALA A 189 14.39 -0.12 -0.13
C ALA A 189 14.05 1.23 0.54
N GLY A 190 12.87 1.36 1.14
CA GLY A 190 12.43 2.58 1.83
C GLY A 190 11.94 3.71 0.90
N TYR A 191 11.68 3.43 -0.38
CA TYR A 191 11.19 4.41 -1.34
C TYR A 191 9.66 4.47 -1.40
N PRO A 192 9.08 5.66 -1.65
CA PRO A 192 7.63 5.83 -1.78
C PRO A 192 7.14 5.28 -3.13
N ALA A 193 6.83 3.98 -3.16
CA ALA A 193 6.41 3.27 -4.38
C ALA A 193 5.27 3.96 -5.14
N GLY A 194 4.31 4.57 -4.43
CA GLY A 194 3.21 5.32 -5.04
C GLY A 194 3.69 6.55 -5.84
N SER A 195 4.58 7.36 -5.27
CA SER A 195 5.15 8.54 -5.93
C SER A 195 6.05 8.15 -7.10
N VAL A 196 6.84 7.08 -6.96
CA VAL A 196 7.64 6.54 -8.06
C VAL A 196 6.74 6.06 -9.20
N GLN A 197 5.65 5.34 -8.90
CA GLN A 197 4.70 4.87 -9.91
C GLN A 197 4.00 6.01 -10.64
N ALA A 198 3.63 7.08 -9.94
CA ALA A 198 3.06 8.28 -10.57
C ALA A 198 4.06 8.89 -11.55
N ALA A 199 5.33 9.04 -11.17
CA ALA A 199 6.37 9.54 -12.05
C ALA A 199 6.64 8.62 -13.25
N VAL A 200 6.56 7.29 -13.09
CA VAL A 200 6.62 6.33 -14.21
C VAL A 200 5.50 6.60 -15.21
N ASN A 201 4.26 6.76 -14.73
CA ASN A 201 3.11 7.02 -15.59
C ASN A 201 3.29 8.33 -16.38
N ASP A 202 3.78 9.38 -15.72
CA ASP A 202 4.07 10.67 -16.36
C ASP A 202 5.16 10.57 -17.43
N LEU A 203 6.24 9.82 -17.17
CA LEU A 203 7.32 9.61 -18.14
C LEU A 203 6.84 8.84 -19.36
N VAL A 204 6.03 7.79 -19.16
CA VAL A 204 5.42 7.03 -20.27
C VAL A 204 4.48 7.92 -21.08
N ALA A 205 3.62 8.71 -20.42
CA ALA A 205 2.70 9.62 -21.10
C ALA A 205 3.45 10.67 -21.95
N LYS A 206 4.53 11.27 -21.41
CA LYS A 206 5.36 12.23 -22.15
C LYS A 206 6.09 11.59 -23.32
N ARG A 207 6.66 10.39 -23.13
CA ARG A 207 7.31 9.63 -24.19
C ARG A 207 6.32 9.31 -25.30
N ASP A 208 5.14 8.81 -24.94
CA ASP A 208 4.11 8.46 -25.92
C ASP A 208 3.60 9.70 -26.66
N GLN A 209 3.43 10.85 -25.98
CA GLN A 209 3.07 12.11 -26.61
C GLN A 209 4.15 12.63 -27.57
N ALA A 210 5.43 12.46 -27.23
CA ALA A 210 6.55 12.88 -28.08
C ALA A 210 6.71 11.97 -29.31
N ASN A 211 6.55 10.65 -29.14
CA ASN A 211 6.72 9.68 -30.23
C ASN A 211 5.48 9.57 -31.12
N TYR A 212 4.28 9.82 -30.58
CA TYR A 212 2.99 9.59 -31.24
C TYR A 212 2.05 10.77 -31.00
N PRO A 213 2.27 11.92 -31.67
CA PRO A 213 1.49 13.14 -31.43
C PRO A 213 0.03 13.03 -31.89
N ALA A 214 -0.25 12.19 -32.89
CA ALA A 214 -1.60 11.95 -33.39
C ALA A 214 -2.39 11.01 -32.47
N ARG A 215 -3.67 11.28 -32.27
CA ARG A 215 -4.58 10.46 -31.45
C ARG A 215 -5.94 10.30 -32.12
N VAL A 216 -6.55 9.15 -31.93
CA VAL A 216 -7.92 8.87 -32.40
C VAL A 216 -8.71 8.16 -31.32
N THR A 217 -10.00 8.45 -31.25
CA THR A 217 -10.95 7.77 -30.37
C THR A 217 -11.62 6.65 -31.13
N VAL A 218 -11.61 5.43 -30.58
CA VAL A 218 -12.29 4.29 -31.20
C VAL A 218 -13.80 4.45 -30.99
N ALA A 219 -14.59 4.40 -32.06
CA ALA A 219 -16.03 4.52 -31.97
C ALA A 219 -16.67 3.35 -31.20
N GLN A 220 -17.79 3.61 -30.53
CA GLN A 220 -18.51 2.58 -29.76
C GLN A 220 -19.02 1.43 -30.63
N HIS A 221 -19.34 1.70 -31.90
CA HIS A 221 -19.82 0.68 -32.85
C HIS A 221 -18.69 -0.13 -33.50
N ALA A 222 -17.42 0.20 -33.25
CA ALA A 222 -16.30 -0.50 -33.85
C ALA A 222 -16.28 -1.96 -33.38
N THR A 223 -16.27 -2.91 -34.32
CA THR A 223 -16.37 -4.34 -33.99
C THR A 223 -15.09 -5.12 -34.26
N HIS A 224 -14.37 -4.79 -35.33
CA HIS A 224 -13.19 -5.52 -35.77
C HIS A 224 -12.07 -4.57 -36.18
N TRP A 225 -10.84 -5.00 -35.94
CA TRP A 225 -9.65 -4.40 -36.50
C TRP A 225 -9.61 -4.62 -38.02
N GLN A 226 -8.82 -3.81 -38.73
CA GLN A 226 -8.61 -3.96 -40.17
C GLN A 226 -8.11 -5.36 -40.57
N THR A 227 -7.41 -6.05 -39.66
CA THR A 227 -6.89 -7.40 -39.82
C THR A 227 -7.91 -8.51 -39.49
N GLY A 228 -9.15 -8.13 -39.14
CA GLY A 228 -10.29 -9.05 -38.94
C GLY A 228 -10.45 -9.57 -37.52
N GLN A 229 -9.52 -9.31 -36.60
CA GLN A 229 -9.69 -9.68 -35.18
C GLN A 229 -10.75 -8.78 -34.52
N PRO A 230 -11.56 -9.30 -33.59
CA PRO A 230 -12.50 -8.49 -32.84
C PRO A 230 -11.79 -7.42 -31.99
N ILE A 231 -12.44 -6.27 -31.83
CA ILE A 231 -12.00 -5.19 -30.94
C ILE A 231 -12.54 -5.47 -29.55
N ASP A 232 -11.64 -5.55 -28.56
CA ASP A 232 -12.01 -5.71 -27.16
C ASP A 232 -12.82 -4.52 -26.63
N ASP A 233 -13.74 -4.78 -25.70
CA ASP A 233 -14.61 -3.74 -25.13
C ASP A 233 -13.85 -2.64 -24.38
N TRP A 234 -12.66 -2.94 -23.82
CA TRP A 234 -11.85 -1.94 -23.14
C TRP A 234 -11.27 -0.86 -24.09
N VAL A 235 -11.26 -1.13 -25.39
CA VAL A 235 -10.76 -0.23 -26.44
C VAL A 235 -11.86 0.75 -26.89
N LYS A 236 -13.11 0.29 -26.93
CA LYS A 236 -14.24 1.06 -27.49
C LYS A 236 -14.51 2.32 -26.66
N GLY A 237 -14.66 3.46 -27.34
CA GLY A 237 -14.84 4.76 -26.71
C GLY A 237 -13.60 5.32 -26.02
N LYS A 238 -12.42 4.71 -26.21
CA LYS A 238 -11.16 5.21 -25.66
C LYS A 238 -10.29 5.83 -26.74
N THR A 239 -9.48 6.81 -26.33
CA THR A 239 -8.53 7.52 -27.19
C THR A 239 -7.15 6.89 -27.08
N PHE A 240 -6.59 6.51 -28.23
CA PHE A 240 -5.24 5.93 -28.34
C PHE A 240 -4.34 6.81 -29.20
N ALA A 241 -3.04 6.66 -29.00
CA ALA A 241 -2.07 7.31 -29.86
C ALA A 241 -1.93 6.51 -31.18
N VAL A 242 -1.62 7.23 -32.25
CA VAL A 242 -1.44 6.68 -33.60
C VAL A 242 0.06 6.55 -33.87
N ALA A 243 0.54 5.32 -34.03
CA ALA A 243 1.92 5.05 -34.39
C ALA A 243 2.19 5.17 -35.89
N GLU A 244 1.21 4.80 -36.70
CA GLU A 244 1.33 4.81 -38.15
C GLU A 244 -0.04 5.05 -38.79
N VAL A 245 -0.04 5.72 -39.94
CA VAL A 245 -1.21 5.85 -40.81
C VAL A 245 -0.85 5.27 -42.15
N LYS A 246 -1.70 4.38 -42.67
CA LYS A 246 -1.52 3.82 -44.02
C LYS A 246 -2.77 4.01 -44.86
N ALA A 247 -2.56 4.30 -46.14
CA ALA A 247 -3.63 4.31 -47.12
C ALA A 247 -4.12 2.88 -47.40
N ILE A 248 -5.43 2.72 -47.51
CA ILE A 248 -6.08 1.45 -47.85
C ILE A 248 -7.22 1.67 -48.84
N ASN A 249 -7.62 0.61 -49.53
CA ASN A 249 -8.79 0.62 -50.40
C ASN A 249 -9.84 -0.38 -49.87
N GLN A 250 -10.65 0.06 -48.91
CA GLN A 250 -11.81 -0.69 -48.40
C GLN A 250 -13.07 0.17 -48.52
N SER A 251 -14.22 -0.48 -48.70
CA SER A 251 -15.48 0.14 -49.15
C SER A 251 -15.94 1.38 -48.38
N LYS A 252 -15.48 1.57 -47.14
CA LYS A 252 -15.89 2.67 -46.24
C LYS A 252 -14.70 3.38 -45.57
N SER A 253 -13.46 3.00 -45.88
CA SER A 253 -12.25 3.55 -45.25
C SER A 253 -11.13 3.75 -46.27
N LYS A 254 -10.57 4.97 -46.30
CA LYS A 254 -9.44 5.34 -47.18
C LYS A 254 -8.08 5.18 -46.50
N GLN A 255 -8.09 5.06 -45.17
CA GLN A 255 -6.90 4.95 -44.35
C GLN A 255 -7.19 4.08 -43.12
N ALA A 256 -6.11 3.54 -42.55
CA ALA A 256 -6.12 2.85 -41.27
C ALA A 256 -5.03 3.42 -40.36
N TYR A 257 -5.30 3.38 -39.05
CA TYR A 257 -4.45 3.93 -38.00
C TYR A 257 -3.94 2.79 -37.13
N LEU A 258 -2.62 2.61 -37.05
CA LEU A 258 -2.03 1.68 -36.10
C LEU A 258 -2.09 2.31 -34.71
N LEU A 259 -2.97 1.80 -33.86
CA LEU A 259 -3.12 2.29 -32.50
C LEU A 259 -2.08 1.67 -31.59
N VAL A 260 -1.57 2.46 -30.66
CA VAL A 260 -0.67 2.00 -29.61
C VAL A 260 -1.18 2.35 -28.21
N ASN A 261 -0.90 1.46 -27.27
CA ASN A 261 -1.13 1.66 -25.84
C ASN A 261 0.19 1.42 -25.09
N ARG A 262 0.76 2.47 -24.47
CA ARG A 262 2.05 2.42 -23.76
C ARG A 262 3.22 1.90 -24.62
N GLY A 263 3.18 2.21 -25.93
CA GLY A 263 4.18 1.79 -26.91
C GLY A 263 3.95 0.40 -27.50
N LEU A 264 2.91 -0.33 -27.09
CA LEU A 264 2.53 -1.61 -27.69
C LEU A 264 1.46 -1.38 -28.75
N ALA A 265 1.67 -1.91 -29.95
CA ALA A 265 0.65 -1.92 -31.00
C ALA A 265 -0.54 -2.79 -30.57
N ILE A 266 -1.75 -2.22 -30.63
CA ILE A 266 -2.98 -2.90 -30.23
C ILE A 266 -3.86 -3.28 -31.41
N GLY A 267 -3.73 -2.60 -32.56
CA GLY A 267 -4.49 -2.95 -33.76
C GLY A 267 -4.56 -1.82 -34.79
N TRP A 268 -4.90 -2.18 -36.02
CA TRP A 268 -5.17 -1.25 -37.11
C TRP A 268 -6.65 -0.85 -37.10
N LEU A 269 -6.95 0.38 -36.70
CA LEU A 269 -8.31 0.93 -36.72
C LEU A 269 -8.63 1.51 -38.09
N LEU A 270 -9.82 1.21 -38.63
CA LEU A 270 -10.31 1.79 -39.87
C LEU A 270 -10.88 3.20 -39.65
N ASP A 271 -10.76 4.08 -40.65
CA ASP A 271 -11.26 5.47 -40.57
C ASP A 271 -12.77 5.57 -40.30
N GLN A 272 -13.57 4.62 -40.78
CA GLN A 272 -15.00 4.51 -40.48
C GLN A 272 -15.31 4.23 -38.99
N ASP A 273 -14.33 3.70 -38.27
CA ASP A 273 -14.43 3.25 -36.89
C ASP A 273 -13.73 4.24 -35.93
N VAL A 274 -13.27 5.38 -36.46
CA VAL A 274 -12.85 6.55 -35.67
C VAL A 274 -14.09 7.34 -35.27
N GLN A 275 -14.20 7.67 -33.99
CA GLN A 275 -15.25 8.56 -33.47
C GLN A 275 -14.99 9.99 -33.98
N LYS A 276 -15.95 10.51 -34.75
CA LYS A 276 -15.97 11.89 -35.26
C LYS A 276 -16.54 12.87 -34.25
#